data_AF-A0A5C9EES6-F1
#
_entry.id   AF-A0A5C9EES6-F1
#
_cell.length_a   1.000
_cell.length_b   1.000
_cell.length_c   1.000
_cell.angle_alpha   90.00
_cell.angle_beta   90.00
_cell.angle_gamma   90.00
#
_symmetry.space_group_name_H-M   'P 1'
#
loop_
_entity.id
_entity.type
_entity.pdbx_description
1 polymer ?
#
loop_
_entity_poly.entity_id
_entity_poly.type
_entity_poly.pdbx_seq_one_letter_code
_entity_poly.pdbx_strand_id
1 'polypeptide(L)' 'MENEKKEGEVSKVGLGMLFGVIFGAILGTLIFIFTQNALSFSIIGIFLALGLAFGTAWEDKSS' A
#
# COMPACT_ATOMS: atom_id res chain seq x y z
N MET A 1 23.54 -15.51 -23.09
CA MET A 1 22.50 -14.47 -22.97
C MET A 1 21.37 -15.12 -22.18
N GLU A 2 21.42 -15.00 -20.85
CA GLU A 2 20.52 -15.71 -19.93
C GLU A 2 19.98 -14.72 -18.89
N ASN A 3 19.39 -13.63 -19.38
CA ASN A 3 18.94 -12.49 -18.56
C ASN A 3 17.54 -11.99 -18.94
N GLU A 4 16.62 -12.88 -19.35
CA GLU A 4 15.33 -12.42 -19.89
C GLU A 4 14.09 -13.15 -19.38
N LYS A 5 14.06 -13.66 -18.13
CA LYS A 5 12.80 -14.12 -17.52
C LYS A 5 12.70 -13.87 -16.02
N LYS A 6 12.62 -12.60 -15.62
CA LYS A 6 11.89 -12.17 -14.41
C LYS A 6 11.15 -10.85 -14.66
N GLU A 7 10.60 -10.71 -15.85
CA GLU A 7 9.65 -9.63 -16.12
C GLU A 7 8.26 -10.09 -15.69
N GLY A 8 7.73 -9.50 -14.62
CA GLY A 8 6.30 -9.54 -14.32
C GLY A 8 5.85 -10.28 -13.06
N GLU A 9 6.75 -10.75 -12.19
CA GLU A 9 6.31 -11.17 -10.85
C GLU A 9 6.11 -9.90 -10.01
N VAL A 10 4.91 -9.31 -10.10
CA VAL A 10 4.50 -8.24 -9.21
C VAL A 10 4.51 -8.81 -7.80
N SER A 11 5.58 -8.55 -7.04
CA SER A 11 5.66 -8.95 -5.63
C SER A 11 4.40 -8.47 -4.94
N LYS A 12 3.73 -9.38 -4.21
CA LYS A 12 2.44 -9.10 -3.57
C LYS A 12 2.63 -8.05 -2.48
N VAL A 13 3.84 -7.95 -1.92
CA VAL A 13 4.28 -6.82 -1.08
C VAL A 13 4.20 -5.49 -1.82
N GLY A 14 4.72 -5.40 -3.04
CA GLY A 14 4.65 -4.19 -3.86
C GLY A 14 3.21 -3.80 -4.21
N LEU A 15 2.37 -4.78 -4.51
CA LEU A 15 0.93 -4.56 -4.75
C LEU A 15 0.22 -4.07 -3.47
N GLY A 16 0.51 -4.69 -2.33
CA GLY A 16 -0.05 -4.30 -1.02
C GLY A 16 0.34 -2.89 -0.60
N MET A 17 1.59 -2.49 -0.85
CA MET A 17 2.07 -1.12 -0.63
C MET A 17 1.31 -0.10 -1.48
N LEU A 18 1.17 -0.37 -2.79
CA LEU A 18 0.42 0.49 -3.71
C LEU A 18 -1.03 0.67 -3.28
N PHE A 19 -1.70 -0.44 -2.91
CA PHE A 19 -3.07 -0.39 -2.38
C PHE A 19 -3.14 0.43 -1.10
N GLY A 20 -2.24 0.22 -0.15
CA GLY A 20 -2.18 0.96 1.12
C GLY A 20 -2.03 2.47 0.91
N VAL A 21 -1.13 2.89 0.01
CA VAL A 21 -0.95 4.32 -0.32
C VAL A 21 -2.21 4.90 -0.95
N ILE A 22 -2.77 4.24 -1.97
CA ILE A 22 -3.92 4.77 -2.72
C ILE A 22 -5.14 4.90 -1.80
N PHE A 23 -5.46 3.85 -1.03
CA PHE A 23 -6.58 3.89 -0.10
C PHE A 23 -6.38 4.93 1.00
N GLY A 24 -5.18 4.96 1.58
CA GLY A 24 -4.80 5.94 2.58
C GLY A 24 -4.94 7.37 2.07
N ALA A 25 -4.48 7.65 0.84
CA ALA A 25 -4.54 8.97 0.22
C ALA A 25 -5.99 9.40 -0.07
N ILE A 26 -6.82 8.50 -0.60
CA ILE A 26 -8.24 8.77 -0.86
C ILE A 26 -8.97 9.10 0.45
N LEU A 27 -8.85 8.22 1.46
CA LEU A 27 -9.51 8.42 2.76
C LEU A 27 -8.96 9.66 3.50
N GLY A 28 -7.64 9.84 3.54
CA GLY A 28 -7.02 10.99 4.19
C GLY A 28 -7.44 12.30 3.55
N THR A 29 -7.53 12.35 2.21
CA THR A 29 -7.99 13.53 1.48
C THR A 29 -9.47 13.80 1.70
N LEU A 30 -10.32 12.76 1.65
CA LEU A 30 -11.75 12.88 1.95
C LEU A 30 -11.97 13.45 3.36
N ILE A 31 -11.33 12.87 4.37
CA ILE A 31 -11.46 13.31 5.77
C ILE A 31 -10.92 14.73 5.93
N PHE A 32 -9.81 15.07 5.26
CA PHE A 32 -9.28 16.44 5.25
C PHE A 32 -10.29 17.45 4.68
N ILE A 33 -10.97 17.12 3.58
CA ILE A 33 -11.99 18.02 2.99
C ILE A 33 -13.13 18.29 3.99
N PHE A 34 -13.58 17.27 4.72
CA PHE A 34 -14.69 17.41 5.68
C PHE A 34 -14.27 18.09 7.00
N THR A 35 -13.09 17.77 7.52
CA THR A 35 -12.66 18.22 8.86
C THR A 35 -11.77 19.45 8.82
N GLN A 36 -11.21 19.80 7.65
CA GLN A 36 -10.19 20.82 7.45
C GLN A 36 -8.95 20.64 8.35
N ASN A 37 -8.73 19.41 8.85
CA ASN A 37 -7.65 19.10 9.78
C ASN A 37 -6.53 18.33 9.09
N ALA A 38 -5.33 18.92 9.06
CA ALA A 38 -4.15 18.32 8.44
C ALA A 38 -3.72 16.99 9.09
N LEU A 39 -4.10 16.72 10.35
CA LEU A 39 -3.86 15.42 11.01
C LEU A 39 -4.56 14.25 10.30
N SER A 40 -5.53 14.52 9.44
CA SER A 40 -6.21 13.50 8.63
C SER A 40 -5.27 12.79 7.67
N PHE A 41 -4.14 13.41 7.27
CA PHE A 41 -3.15 12.75 6.42
C PHE A 41 -2.35 11.67 7.15
N SER A 42 -2.35 11.64 8.49
CA SER A 42 -1.71 10.56 9.26
C SER A 42 -2.33 9.18 8.98
N ILE A 43 -3.59 9.15 8.54
CA ILE A 43 -4.27 7.93 8.08
C ILE A 43 -3.56 7.29 6.87
N ILE A 44 -2.87 8.07 6.03
CA ILE A 44 -2.08 7.53 4.93
C ILE A 44 -1.01 6.59 5.46
N GLY A 45 -0.29 7.01 6.50
CA GLY A 45 0.75 6.19 7.13
C GLY A 45 0.20 4.90 7.74
N ILE A 46 -0.99 4.97 8.35
CA ILE A 46 -1.66 3.80 8.91
C ILE A 46 -2.05 2.81 7.81
N PHE A 47 -2.67 3.28 6.72
CA PHE A 47 -3.06 2.43 5.60
C PHE A 47 -1.87 1.88 4.81
N LEU A 48 -0.78 2.63 4.70
CA LEU A 48 0.49 2.15 4.16
C LEU A 48 1.02 0.98 5.00
N ALA A 49 1.09 1.15 6.33
CA ALA A 49 1.57 0.11 7.24
C ALA A 49 0.70 -1.15 7.17
N LEU A 50 -0.62 -0.99 7.10
CA LEU A 50 -1.55 -2.11 6.92
C LEU A 50 -1.39 -2.79 5.56
N GLY A 51 -1.25 -2.02 4.47
CA GLY A 51 -1.03 -2.54 3.13
C GLY A 51 0.28 -3.35 3.02
N LEU A 52 1.33 -2.86 3.67
CA LEU A 52 2.61 -3.57 3.78
C LEU A 52 2.46 -4.85 4.60
N ALA A 53 1.88 -4.78 5.80
CA ALA A 53 1.67 -5.95 6.66
C ALA A 53 0.84 -7.03 5.96
N PHE A 54 -0.19 -6.63 5.21
CA PHE A 54 -1.02 -7.54 4.43
C PHE A 54 -0.27 -8.15 3.26
N GLY A 55 0.50 -7.33 2.52
CA GLY A 55 1.35 -7.80 1.43
C GLY A 55 2.40 -8.80 1.90
N THR A 56 3.08 -8.53 3.02
CA THR A 56 4.09 -9.43 3.60
C THR A 56 3.48 -10.71 4.15
N ALA A 57 2.34 -10.62 4.85
CA ALA A 57 1.65 -11.80 5.38
C ALA A 57 1.13 -12.72 4.27
N TRP A 58 0.73 -12.15 3.13
CA TRP A 58 0.30 -12.93 1.96
C TRP A 58 1.49 -13.59 1.25
N GLU A 59 2.61 -12.87 1.12
CA GLU A 59 3.85 -13.42 0.54
C GLU A 59 4.33 -14.62 1.37
N ASP A 60 4.37 -14.49 2.70
CA ASP A 60 4.81 -15.51 3.65
C ASP A 60 3.92 -16.78 3.62
N LYS A 61 2.60 -16.61 3.43
CA LYS A 61 1.65 -17.72 3.36
C LYS A 61 1.65 -18.46 2.01
N SER A 62 2.32 -17.91 1.01
CA SER A 62 2.35 -18.43 -0.36
C SER A 62 3.69 -19.10 -0.73
N SER A 63 4.67 -19.10 0.19
CA SER A 63 5.95 -19.80 0.06
C SER A 63 5.93 -21.16 0.73
#